data_AF-A0A3D2B6D5-F1
#
_entry.id   AF-A0A3D2B6D5-F1
#
_cell.length_a   1.000
_cell.length_b   1.000
_cell.length_c   1.000
_cell.angle_alpha   90.00
_cell.angle_beta   90.00
_cell.angle_gamma   90.00
#
_symmetry.space_group_name_H-M   'P 1'
#
loop_
_entity.id
_entity.type
_entity.pdbx_description
1 polymer ?
#
loop_
_entity_poly.entity_id
_entity_poly.type
_entity_poly.pdbx_seq_one_letter_code
_entity_poly.pdbx_strand_id
1 'polypeptide(L)'
;GSAYDDPLLGKDPQPGHMDDFIKTREDNGGVHLNSGIPNRAFYLAATAIGGYAWEKAGYAWYDTVCDRNLAQDADFAAFARLTIYHGEKRAGGDVAAAIEQAWKSTGVL
;
A
#
# COMPACT_ATOMS: atom_id res chain seq x y z
N GLY A 1 3.89 -6.31 -13.20
CA GLY A 1 4.27 -7.16 -12.07
C GLY A 1 4.75 -8.50 -12.57
N SER A 2 4.41 -9.56 -11.83
CA SER A 2 4.87 -10.93 -12.09
C SER A 2 3.75 -11.97 -11.92
N ALA A 3 2.48 -11.56 -11.88
CA ALA A 3 1.37 -12.48 -11.68
C ALA A 3 1.11 -13.37 -12.91
N TYR A 4 1.37 -12.86 -14.11
CA TYR A 4 1.17 -13.57 -15.37
C TYR A 4 2.09 -13.04 -16.48
N ASP A 5 2.37 -13.91 -17.45
CA ASP A 5 3.04 -13.65 -18.72
C ASP A 5 2.56 -14.70 -19.73
N ASP A 6 1.55 -14.34 -20.52
CA ASP A 6 0.77 -15.27 -21.36
C ASP A 6 0.62 -14.73 -22.79
N PRO A 7 0.68 -15.56 -23.85
CA PRO A 7 0.56 -15.09 -25.23
C PRO A 7 -0.76 -14.40 -25.61
N LEU A 8 -1.87 -14.69 -24.92
CA LEU A 8 -3.17 -14.08 -25.17
C LEU A 8 -3.44 -12.89 -24.25
N LEU A 9 -3.10 -13.02 -22.97
CA LEU A 9 -3.37 -11.98 -21.96
C LEU A 9 -2.28 -10.90 -21.88
N GLY A 10 -1.08 -11.18 -22.41
CA GLY A 10 0.10 -10.34 -22.27
C GLY A 10 0.82 -10.54 -20.94
N LYS A 11 1.62 -9.55 -20.54
CA LYS A 11 2.38 -9.54 -19.29
C LYS A 11 1.74 -8.61 -18.27
N ASP A 12 1.76 -9.01 -16.99
CA ASP A 12 1.31 -8.18 -15.87
C ASP A 12 1.98 -6.78 -15.91
N PRO A 13 1.21 -5.69 -16.04
CA PRO A 13 1.75 -4.34 -16.20
C PRO A 13 2.05 -3.62 -14.88
N GLN A 14 1.64 -4.15 -13.71
CA GLN A 14 1.68 -3.37 -12.46
C GLN A 14 3.11 -3.05 -11.97
N PRO A 15 3.46 -1.77 -11.72
CA PRO A 15 4.67 -1.43 -11.00
C PRO A 15 4.56 -1.74 -9.50
N GLY A 16 5.71 -1.95 -8.86
CA GLY A 16 5.81 -2.13 -7.40
C GLY A 16 6.48 -0.95 -6.68
N HIS A 17 6.81 0.11 -7.40
CA HIS A 17 7.50 1.30 -6.88
C HIS A 17 7.02 2.57 -7.60
N MET A 18 7.04 3.71 -6.92
CA MET A 18 6.60 5.01 -7.45
C MET A 18 7.45 5.53 -8.61
N ASP A 19 8.72 5.11 -8.73
CA ASP A 19 9.58 5.48 -9.86
C ASP A 19 9.01 5.01 -11.20
N ASP A 20 8.28 3.89 -11.18
CA ASP A 20 7.63 3.30 -12.34
C ASP A 20 6.13 3.63 -12.41
N PHE A 21 5.66 4.62 -11.64
CA PHE A 21 4.25 5.01 -11.62
C PHE A 21 3.76 5.40 -13.03
N ILE A 22 2.70 4.74 -13.49
CA ILE A 22 2.16 4.93 -14.82
C ILE A 22 1.23 6.15 -14.81
N LYS A 23 1.68 7.24 -15.44
CA LYS A 23 0.87 8.45 -15.65
C LYS A 23 0.01 8.28 -16.91
N THR A 24 -1.28 8.05 -16.74
CA THR A 24 -2.22 7.85 -17.85
C THR A 24 -3.61 8.42 -17.53
N ARG A 25 -4.45 8.56 -18.55
CA ARG A 25 -5.90 8.81 -18.41
C ARG A 25 -6.74 7.55 -18.65
N GLU A 26 -6.14 6.50 -19.19
CA GLU A 26 -6.77 5.19 -19.34
C GLU A 26 -6.98 4.55 -17.97
N ASP A 27 -7.81 3.50 -17.90
CA ASP A 27 -8.04 2.76 -16.66
C ASP A 27 -8.42 3.67 -15.48
N ASN A 28 -9.27 4.68 -15.75
CA ASN A 28 -9.68 5.69 -14.78
C ASN A 28 -8.51 6.40 -14.07
N GLY A 29 -7.39 6.59 -14.77
CA GLY A 29 -6.15 7.13 -14.18
C GLY A 29 -5.17 6.05 -13.70
N GLY A 30 -5.30 4.81 -14.18
CA GLY A 30 -4.46 3.69 -13.81
C GLY A 30 -4.79 3.08 -12.45
N VAL A 31 -6.08 2.99 -12.09
CA VAL A 31 -6.50 2.47 -10.78
C VAL A 31 -6.11 1.00 -10.60
N HIS A 32 -6.22 0.18 -11.64
CA HIS A 32 -5.74 -1.20 -11.61
C HIS A 32 -4.24 -1.25 -11.86
N LEU A 33 -3.73 -0.42 -12.79
CA LEU A 33 -2.31 -0.39 -13.14
C LEU A 33 -1.41 -0.09 -11.93
N ASN A 34 -1.69 0.96 -11.16
CA ASN A 34 -0.80 1.44 -10.10
C ASN A 34 -1.09 0.82 -8.72
N SER A 35 -2.13 -0.02 -8.58
CA SER A 35 -2.50 -0.64 -7.29
C SER A 35 -1.44 -1.60 -6.71
N GLY A 36 -0.50 -2.07 -7.55
CA GLY A 36 0.65 -2.87 -7.10
C GLY A 36 1.55 -2.16 -6.08
N ILE A 37 1.63 -0.82 -6.14
CA ILE A 37 2.44 0.00 -5.23
C ILE A 37 1.92 -0.07 -3.78
N PRO A 38 0.66 0.27 -3.47
CA PRO A 38 0.12 0.11 -2.12
C PRO A 38 -0.02 -1.36 -1.69
N ASN A 39 -0.27 -2.29 -2.63
CA ASN A 39 -0.30 -3.72 -2.32
C ASN A 39 1.06 -4.22 -1.80
N ARG A 40 2.15 -3.81 -2.45
CA ARG A 40 3.51 -4.15 -2.01
C ARG A 40 3.85 -3.53 -0.66
N ALA A 41 3.38 -2.31 -0.38
CA ALA A 41 3.55 -1.68 0.94
C ALA A 41 2.86 -2.50 2.05
N PHE A 42 1.61 -2.94 1.85
CA PHE A 42 0.94 -3.81 2.82
C PHE A 42 1.68 -5.14 3.03
N TYR A 43 2.11 -5.78 1.94
CA TYR A 43 2.89 -7.03 1.99
C TYR A 43 4.18 -6.87 2.82
N LEU A 44 4.97 -5.82 2.54
CA LEU A 44 6.23 -5.57 3.23
C LEU A 44 5.99 -5.27 4.72
N ALA A 45 4.98 -4.47 5.05
CA ALA A 45 4.61 -4.17 6.44
C ALA A 45 4.20 -5.44 7.18
N ALA A 46 3.27 -6.22 6.63
CA ALA A 46 2.80 -7.46 7.24
C ALA A 46 3.93 -8.48 7.44
N THR A 47 4.83 -8.59 6.46
CA THR A 47 6.01 -9.46 6.54
C THR A 47 6.97 -9.03 7.65
N ALA A 48 7.24 -7.72 7.76
CA ALA A 48 8.15 -7.18 8.78
C ALA A 48 7.56 -7.29 10.21
N ILE A 49 6.26 -7.10 10.35
CA ILE A 49 5.55 -7.19 11.64
C ILE A 49 5.46 -8.65 12.12
N GLY A 50 5.27 -9.59 11.19
CA GLY A 50 5.14 -11.02 11.47
C GLY A 50 3.82 -11.41 12.16
N GLY A 51 3.67 -12.71 12.43
CA GLY A 51 2.44 -13.27 12.98
C GLY A 51 1.29 -13.29 11.97
N TYR A 52 0.06 -13.22 12.45
CA TYR A 52 -1.11 -13.15 11.58
C TYR A 52 -1.31 -11.72 11.06
N ALA A 53 -1.28 -11.56 9.73
CA ALA A 53 -1.31 -10.24 9.10
C ALA A 53 -2.54 -9.40 9.50
N TRP A 54 -3.67 -10.04 9.80
CA TRP A 54 -4.90 -9.33 10.19
C TRP A 54 -4.86 -8.73 11.61
N GLU A 55 -3.99 -9.17 12.50
CA GLU A 55 -3.98 -8.73 13.90
C GLU A 55 -3.36 -7.35 14.11
N LYS A 56 -2.37 -6.99 13.28
CA LYS A 56 -1.63 -5.72 13.40
C LYS A 56 -1.70 -4.90 12.12
N ALA A 57 -1.07 -5.36 11.04
CA ALA A 57 -1.07 -4.65 9.75
C ALA A 57 -2.50 -4.47 9.21
N GLY A 58 -3.29 -5.55 9.19
CA GLY A 58 -4.68 -5.53 8.72
C GLY A 58 -5.54 -4.54 9.51
N TYR A 59 -5.42 -4.50 10.84
CA TYR A 59 -6.15 -3.53 11.63
C TYR A 59 -5.67 -2.09 11.45
N ALA A 60 -4.37 -1.84 11.21
CA ALA A 60 -3.90 -0.49 10.87
C ALA A 60 -4.53 0.02 9.55
N TRP A 61 -4.65 -0.85 8.54
CA TRP A 61 -5.34 -0.53 7.29
C TRP A 61 -6.86 -0.37 7.49
N TYR A 62 -7.49 -1.25 8.27
CA TYR A 62 -8.92 -1.19 8.55
C TYR A 62 -9.29 0.10 9.29
N ASP A 63 -8.57 0.42 10.37
CA ASP A 63 -8.80 1.63 11.15
C ASP A 63 -8.56 2.89 10.29
N THR A 64 -7.61 2.85 9.34
CA THR A 64 -7.40 3.92 8.36
C THR A 64 -8.60 4.13 7.45
N VAL A 65 -9.18 3.05 6.88
CA VAL A 65 -10.39 3.14 6.04
C VAL A 65 -11.61 3.62 6.84
N CYS A 66 -11.67 3.32 8.14
CA CYS A 66 -12.72 3.80 9.03
C CYS A 66 -12.47 5.22 9.59
N ASP A 67 -11.33 5.83 9.32
CA ASP A 67 -10.99 7.17 9.81
C ASP A 67 -11.78 8.25 9.06
N ARG A 68 -12.52 9.08 9.80
CA ARG A 68 -13.29 10.20 9.21
C ARG A 68 -12.40 11.31 8.65
N ASN A 69 -11.11 11.30 8.98
CA ASN A 69 -10.13 12.21 8.41
C ASN A 69 -9.55 11.72 7.07
N LEU A 70 -9.85 10.49 6.65
CA LEU A 70 -9.47 10.01 5.32
C LEU A 70 -10.36 10.69 4.27
N ALA A 71 -9.77 11.55 3.45
CA ALA A 71 -10.46 12.20 2.35
C ALA A 71 -10.86 11.18 1.25
N GLN A 72 -11.98 11.44 0.56
CA GLN A 72 -12.46 10.57 -0.52
C GLN A 72 -11.52 10.54 -1.74
N ASP A 73 -10.67 11.56 -1.89
CA ASP A 73 -9.67 11.74 -2.93
C ASP A 73 -8.24 11.65 -2.39
N ALA A 74 -8.05 10.97 -1.24
CA ALA A 74 -6.73 10.79 -0.64
C ALA A 74 -5.73 10.11 -1.60
N ASP A 75 -4.53 10.70 -1.69
CA ASP A 75 -3.41 10.10 -2.42
C ASP A 75 -2.70 9.02 -1.57
N PHE A 76 -1.72 8.34 -2.18
CA PHE A 76 -0.96 7.29 -1.50
C PHE A 76 -0.23 7.80 -0.24
N ALA A 77 0.31 9.01 -0.27
CA ALA A 77 1.05 9.56 0.86
C ALA A 77 0.12 9.91 2.03
N ALA A 78 -1.08 10.42 1.75
CA ALA A 78 -2.11 10.69 2.75
C ALA A 78 -2.59 9.40 3.42
N PHE A 79 -2.86 8.36 2.63
CA PHE A 79 -3.22 7.05 3.17
C PHE A 79 -2.06 6.44 3.98
N ALA A 80 -0.83 6.53 3.49
CA ALA A 80 0.36 6.03 4.18
C ALA A 80 0.52 6.64 5.58
N ARG A 81 0.40 7.97 5.70
CA ARG A 81 0.49 8.67 7.00
C ARG A 81 -0.58 8.20 7.98
N LEU A 82 -1.81 7.96 7.54
CA LEU A 82 -2.86 7.44 8.41
C LEU A 82 -2.61 6.00 8.84
N THR A 83 -2.08 5.14 7.96
CA THR A 83 -1.71 3.76 8.37
C THR A 83 -0.61 3.72 9.43
N ILE A 84 0.36 4.63 9.37
CA ILE A 84 1.41 4.76 10.39
C ILE A 84 0.80 5.20 11.73
N TYR A 85 -0.05 6.24 11.70
CA TYR A 85 -0.74 6.75 12.89
C TYR A 85 -1.59 5.67 13.58
N HIS A 86 -2.42 4.95 12.82
CA HIS A 86 -3.26 3.88 13.40
C HIS A 86 -2.44 2.66 13.84
N GLY A 87 -1.37 2.32 13.12
CA GLY A 87 -0.42 1.29 13.52
C GLY A 87 0.24 1.59 14.87
N GLU A 88 0.72 2.82 15.05
CA GLU A 88 1.30 3.30 16.31
C GLU A 88 0.28 3.22 17.44
N LYS A 89 -0.90 3.81 17.22
CA LYS A 89 -1.98 3.87 18.22
C LYS A 89 -2.40 2.49 18.72
N ARG A 90 -2.39 1.48 17.85
CA ARG A 90 -2.93 0.15 18.17
C ARG A 90 -1.89 -0.82 18.69
N ALA A 91 -0.66 -0.73 18.20
CA ALA A 91 0.35 -1.77 18.42
C ALA A 91 1.76 -1.23 18.73
N GLY A 92 1.92 0.10 18.86
CA GLY A 92 3.15 0.75 19.30
C GLY A 92 4.12 1.10 18.17
N GLY A 93 5.21 1.77 18.55
CA GLY A 93 6.17 2.38 17.62
C GLY A 93 6.86 1.40 16.67
N ASP A 94 7.13 0.16 17.08
CA ASP A 94 7.77 -0.84 16.21
C ASP A 94 6.89 -1.19 15.00
N VAL A 95 5.56 -1.27 15.21
CA VAL A 95 4.60 -1.50 14.11
C VAL A 95 4.51 -0.27 13.21
N ALA A 96 4.48 0.93 13.79
CA ALA A 96 4.48 2.18 13.03
C ALA A 96 5.73 2.29 12.14
N ALA A 97 6.91 1.99 12.69
CA ALA A 97 8.18 2.02 11.96
C ALA A 97 8.22 0.98 10.83
N ALA A 98 7.69 -0.22 11.05
CA ALA A 98 7.59 -1.24 10.00
C ALA A 98 6.67 -0.80 8.85
N ILE A 99 5.52 -0.18 9.17
CA ILE A 99 4.59 0.38 8.17
C ILE A 99 5.25 1.53 7.40
N GLU A 100 5.91 2.45 8.11
CA GLU A 100 6.61 3.57 7.49
C GLU A 100 7.71 3.08 6.53
N GLN A 101 8.54 2.13 6.96
CA GLN A 101 9.59 1.57 6.14
C GLN A 101 9.04 0.86 4.90
N ALA A 102 7.87 0.22 5.00
CA ALA A 102 7.22 -0.42 3.87
C ALA A 102 6.77 0.59 2.80
N TRP A 103 6.19 1.73 3.22
CA TRP A 103 5.82 2.82 2.31
C TRP A 103 7.02 3.51 1.67
N LYS A 104 8.11 3.71 2.42
CA LYS A 104 9.38 4.21 1.86
C LYS A 104 9.96 3.24 0.83
N SER A 105 9.85 1.93 1.08
CA SER A 105 10.35 0.88 0.17
C SER A 105 9.58 0.77 -1.15
N THR A 106 8.42 1.43 -1.27
CA THR A 106 7.65 1.58 -2.51
C THR A 106 7.73 2.99 -3.09
N GLY A 107 8.53 3.88 -2.49
CA GLY A 107 8.77 5.25 -2.96
C GLY A 107 7.60 6.22 -2.72
N VAL A 108 6.66 5.86 -1.83
CA VAL A 108 5.49 6.70 -1.52
C VAL A 108 5.82 7.79 -0.49
N LEU A 109 6.74 7.49 0.44
CA LEU A 109 7.22 8.41 1.47
C LEU A 109 8.71 8.73 1.29
#